data_AF-A0A923ECN3-F1
#
_entry.id   AF-A0A923ECN3-F1
#
_cell.length_a   1.000
_cell.length_b   1.000
_cell.length_c   1.000
_cell.angle_alpha   90.00
_cell.angle_beta   90.00
_cell.angle_gamma   90.00
#
_symmetry.space_group_name_H-M   'P 1'
#
loop_
_entity.id
_entity.type
_entity.pdbx_description
1 polymer ?
#
loop_
_entity_poly.entity_id
_entity_poly.type
_entity_poly.pdbx_seq_one_letter_code
_entity_poly.pdbx_strand_id
1 'polypeptide(L)'
;MNIVTVRINGVEYNLKGNEKEEYLHRVASYVDKQVKSIIDNNSKLSTSSAAILTAINAVDEMLKKEEKIEQLLDKIKKMEEKEKQLLKNIEDMNGEVTKLNSINEELKKKTQVDNLKELLKDKEVEIEGVIKERDILQETCKKYLEENNILKSEYKECKFQVQSSKYKIMDLQHRLIETQIQLAKEKKQKNPMLKTDTVTKK
;
A
#
# COMPACT_ATOMS: atom_id res chain seq x y z
N MET A 1 -43.94 40.63 -47.70
CA MET A 1 -43.48 40.76 -49.09
C MET A 1 -42.93 42.17 -49.22
N ASN A 2 -41.61 42.29 -49.33
CA ASN A 2 -40.89 43.56 -49.28
C ASN A 2 -40.42 43.92 -50.69
N ILE A 3 -40.46 45.21 -51.03
CA ILE A 3 -39.95 45.75 -52.28
C ILE A 3 -38.83 46.71 -51.92
N VAL A 4 -37.66 46.48 -52.48
CA VAL A 4 -36.46 47.27 -52.20
C VAL A 4 -35.86 47.73 -53.52
N THR A 5 -35.56 49.02 -53.62
CA THR A 5 -34.87 49.58 -54.79
C THR A 5 -33.37 49.42 -54.60
N VAL A 6 -32.71 48.75 -55.54
CA VAL A 6 -31.28 48.43 -55.49
C VAL A 6 -30.58 48.85 -56.79
N ARG A 7 -29.29 49.19 -56.72
CA ARG A 7 -28.50 49.59 -57.89
C ARG A 7 -27.46 48.54 -58.21
N ILE A 8 -27.49 47.99 -59.43
CA ILE A 8 -26.55 46.97 -59.92
C ILE A 8 -25.92 47.49 -61.20
N ASN A 9 -24.59 47.61 -61.22
CA ASN A 9 -23.81 48.15 -62.33
C ASN A 9 -24.34 49.49 -62.87
N GLY A 10 -24.77 50.38 -61.97
CA GLY A 10 -25.30 51.70 -62.31
C GLY A 10 -26.76 51.74 -62.74
N VAL A 11 -27.45 50.60 -62.86
CA VAL A 11 -28.88 50.50 -63.20
C VAL A 11 -29.71 50.22 -61.95
N GLU A 12 -30.84 50.90 -61.78
CA GLU A 12 -31.76 50.70 -60.66
C GLU A 12 -32.79 49.62 -60.97
N TYR A 13 -32.98 48.72 -60.00
CA TYR A 13 -33.91 47.59 -60.06
C TYR A 13 -34.79 47.56 -58.80
N ASN A 14 -36.06 47.23 -58.97
CA ASN A 14 -36.96 46.98 -57.84
C ASN A 14 -36.99 45.48 -57.55
N LEU A 15 -36.34 45.07 -56.47
CA LEU A 15 -36.27 43.68 -56.03
C LEU A 15 -37.44 43.38 -55.10
N LYS A 16 -38.20 42.33 -55.42
CA LYS A 16 -39.34 41.87 -54.62
C LYS A 16 -38.99 40.54 -53.96
N GLY A 17 -39.09 40.46 -52.63
CA GLY A 17 -38.76 39.26 -51.87
C GLY A 17 -39.59 39.08 -50.62
N ASN A 18 -39.59 37.86 -50.07
CA ASN A 18 -40.22 37.56 -48.76
C ASN A 18 -39.25 37.77 -47.59
N GLU A 19 -37.96 37.91 -47.89
CA GLU A 19 -36.89 38.12 -46.91
C GLU A 19 -36.84 39.57 -46.40
N LYS A 20 -36.07 39.78 -45.34
CA LYS A 20 -35.82 41.11 -44.76
C LYS A 20 -35.10 42.02 -45.77
N GLU A 21 -35.41 43.32 -45.71
CA GLU A 21 -34.81 44.34 -46.58
C GLU A 21 -33.27 44.34 -46.52
N GLU A 22 -32.68 44.18 -45.34
CA GLU A 22 -31.24 44.04 -45.14
C GLU A 22 -30.63 42.89 -45.96
N TYR A 23 -31.30 41.74 -45.99
CA TYR A 23 -30.86 40.58 -46.76
C TYR A 23 -30.95 40.85 -48.26
N LEU A 24 -32.05 41.44 -48.72
CA LEU A 24 -32.25 41.82 -50.12
C LEU A 24 -31.20 42.83 -50.60
N HIS A 25 -30.85 43.83 -49.79
CA HIS A 25 -29.74 44.75 -50.06
C HIS A 25 -28.38 44.04 -50.09
N ARG A 26 -28.16 43.08 -49.19
CA ARG A 26 -26.92 42.29 -49.15
C ARG A 26 -26.76 41.44 -50.41
N VAL A 27 -27.83 40.79 -50.87
CA VAL A 27 -27.85 40.02 -52.12
C VAL A 27 -27.54 40.94 -53.31
N ALA A 28 -28.21 42.09 -53.41
CA ALA A 28 -27.95 43.04 -54.49
C ALA A 28 -26.51 43.57 -54.48
N SER A 29 -25.98 43.88 -53.29
CA SER A 29 -24.60 44.33 -53.12
C SER A 29 -23.57 43.24 -53.50
N TYR A 30 -23.88 41.98 -53.23
CA TYR A 30 -23.04 40.85 -53.61
C TYR A 30 -23.03 40.67 -55.14
N VAL A 31 -24.21 40.72 -55.78
CA VAL A 31 -24.33 40.63 -57.24
C VAL A 31 -23.64 41.81 -57.93
N ASP A 32 -23.82 43.05 -57.44
CA ASP A 32 -23.15 44.24 -57.98
C ASP A 32 -21.62 44.10 -57.94
N LYS A 33 -21.06 43.59 -56.83
CA LYS A 33 -19.61 43.32 -56.72
C LYS A 33 -19.13 42.27 -57.71
N GLN A 34 -19.89 41.18 -57.91
CA GLN A 34 -19.53 40.12 -58.85
C GLN A 34 -19.59 40.61 -60.30
N VAL A 35 -20.64 41.35 -60.67
CA VAL A 35 -20.78 41.93 -62.01
C VAL A 35 -19.65 42.92 -62.29
N LYS A 36 -19.36 43.83 -61.35
CA LYS A 36 -18.23 44.78 -61.46
C LYS A 36 -16.90 44.06 -61.61
N SER A 37 -16.62 43.04 -60.79
CA SER A 37 -15.38 42.29 -60.89
C SER A 37 -15.18 41.63 -62.27
N ILE A 38 -16.25 41.11 -62.89
CA ILE A 38 -16.17 40.51 -64.24
C ILE A 38 -15.90 41.58 -65.30
N ILE A 39 -16.56 42.74 -65.20
CA ILE A 39 -16.37 43.87 -66.14
C ILE A 39 -14.97 44.47 -65.99
N ASP A 40 -14.48 44.65 -64.76
CA ASP A 40 -13.15 45.18 -64.45
C ASP A 40 -12.05 44.27 -65.00
N ASN A 41 -12.27 42.95 -64.95
CA ASN A 41 -11.34 41.96 -65.51
C ASN A 41 -11.37 41.86 -67.04
N ASN A 42 -12.46 42.28 -67.70
CA ASN A 42 -12.56 42.29 -69.16
C ASN A 42 -13.49 43.41 -69.66
N SER A 43 -12.90 44.59 -69.87
CA SER A 43 -13.63 45.81 -70.28
C SER A 43 -14.26 45.76 -71.67
N LYS A 44 -13.92 44.76 -72.50
CA LYS A 44 -14.55 44.55 -73.83
C LYS A 44 -15.84 43.73 -73.75
N LEU A 45 -16.16 43.18 -72.57
CA LEU A 45 -17.31 42.33 -72.37
C LEU A 45 -18.59 43.17 -72.26
N SER A 46 -19.67 42.75 -72.93
CA SER A 46 -20.97 43.41 -72.78
C SER A 46 -21.54 43.20 -71.38
N THR A 47 -22.36 44.15 -70.91
CA THR A 47 -23.07 44.04 -69.61
C THR A 47 -23.95 42.79 -69.54
N SER A 48 -24.60 42.42 -70.65
CA SER A 48 -25.40 41.19 -70.75
C SER A 48 -24.55 39.93 -70.59
N SER A 49 -23.38 39.88 -71.25
CA SER A 49 -22.45 38.75 -71.12
C SER A 49 -21.84 38.68 -69.72
N ALA A 50 -21.55 39.82 -69.09
CA ALA A 50 -21.08 39.89 -67.71
C ALA A 50 -22.14 39.33 -66.73
N ALA A 51 -23.41 39.72 -66.91
CA ALA A 51 -24.51 39.23 -66.11
C ALA A 51 -24.70 37.70 -66.24
N ILE A 52 -24.61 37.16 -67.46
CA ILE A 52 -24.68 35.71 -67.71
C ILE A 52 -23.53 34.99 -67.01
N LEU A 53 -22.29 35.50 -67.09
CA LEU A 53 -21.14 34.91 -66.39
C LEU A 53 -21.30 34.99 -64.86
N THR A 54 -21.81 36.08 -64.32
CA THR A 54 -22.14 36.18 -62.89
C THR A 54 -23.17 35.13 -62.48
N ALA A 55 -24.21 34.92 -63.29
CA ALA A 55 -25.23 33.91 -63.01
C ALA A 55 -24.64 32.49 -63.03
N ILE A 56 -23.80 32.17 -64.04
CA ILE A 56 -23.11 30.87 -64.12
C ILE A 56 -22.22 30.65 -62.89
N ASN A 57 -21.42 31.63 -62.51
CA ASN A 57 -20.54 31.54 -61.34
C ASN A 57 -21.32 31.38 -60.03
N ALA A 58 -22.44 32.09 -59.88
CA ALA A 58 -23.30 31.98 -58.70
C ALA A 58 -23.94 30.59 -58.59
N VAL A 59 -24.39 30.02 -59.72
CA VAL A 59 -24.94 28.66 -59.76
C VAL A 59 -23.86 27.61 -59.49
N ASP A 60 -22.66 27.75 -60.06
CA ASP A 60 -21.53 26.86 -59.77
C ASP A 60 -21.15 26.88 -58.28
N GLU A 61 -21.09 28.07 -57.65
CA GLU A 61 -20.83 28.18 -56.21
C GLU A 61 -21.95 27.53 -55.37
N MET A 62 -23.21 27.68 -55.80
CA MET A 62 -24.36 27.03 -55.16
C MET A 62 -24.26 25.50 -55.23
N LEU A 63 -24.02 24.95 -56.42
CA LEU A 63 -23.90 23.50 -56.64
C LEU A 63 -22.73 22.91 -55.83
N LYS A 64 -21.57 23.58 -55.79
CA LYS A 64 -20.43 23.15 -54.97
C LYS A 64 -20.74 23.18 -53.47
N LYS A 65 -21.53 24.16 -53.01
CA LYS A 65 -21.99 24.23 -51.62
C LYS A 65 -22.99 23.12 -51.32
N GLU A 66 -23.91 22.82 -52.22
CA GLU A 66 -24.86 21.70 -52.09
C GLU A 66 -24.14 20.37 -51.97
N GLU A 67 -23.16 20.09 -52.84
CA GLU A 67 -22.33 18.88 -52.77
C GLU A 67 -21.58 18.80 -51.43
N LYS A 68 -21.03 19.92 -50.96
CA LYS A 68 -20.34 19.98 -49.67
C LYS A 68 -21.30 19.75 -48.49
N ILE A 69 -22.52 20.26 -48.56
CA ILE A 69 -23.56 20.01 -47.55
C ILE A 69 -23.90 18.52 -47.54
N GLU A 70 -24.09 17.89 -48.70
CA GLU A 70 -24.36 16.47 -48.81
C GLU A 70 -23.23 15.61 -48.21
N GLN A 71 -21.98 15.94 -48.52
CA GLN A 71 -20.81 15.29 -47.92
C GLN A 71 -20.74 15.46 -46.40
N LEU A 72 -21.10 16.63 -45.88
CA LEU A 72 -21.15 16.88 -44.44
C LEU A 72 -22.27 16.09 -43.77
N LEU A 73 -23.44 16.00 -44.40
CA LEU A 73 -24.56 15.20 -43.92
C LEU A 73 -24.21 13.71 -43.87
N ASP A 74 -23.50 13.19 -44.88
CA ASP A 74 -23.00 11.80 -44.86
C ASP A 74 -21.99 11.55 -43.73
N LYS A 75 -21.08 12.51 -43.48
CA LYS A 75 -20.14 12.43 -42.35
C LYS A 75 -20.86 12.44 -41.01
N ILE A 76 -21.88 13.28 -40.84
CA ILE A 76 -22.68 13.34 -39.61
C ILE A 76 -23.36 11.99 -39.37
N LYS A 77 -24.04 11.42 -40.38
CA LYS A 77 -24.67 10.10 -40.27
C LYS A 77 -23.67 9.01 -39.85
N LYS A 78 -22.47 9.00 -40.45
CA LYS A 78 -21.41 8.04 -40.08
C LYS A 78 -20.89 8.25 -38.65
N MET A 79 -20.86 9.50 -38.16
CA MET A 79 -20.49 9.80 -36.78
C MET A 79 -21.57 9.35 -35.81
N GLU A 80 -22.84 9.61 -36.09
CA GLU A 80 -23.98 9.16 -35.28
C GLU A 80 -24.03 7.62 -35.19
N GLU A 81 -23.75 6.92 -36.30
CA GLU A 81 -23.70 5.45 -36.30
C GLU A 81 -22.54 4.92 -35.44
N LYS A 82 -21.37 5.56 -35.52
CA LYS A 82 -20.23 5.22 -34.66
C LYS A 82 -20.52 5.52 -33.19
N GLU A 83 -21.14 6.64 -32.88
CA GLU A 83 -21.55 7.00 -31.53
C GLU A 83 -22.49 5.94 -30.94
N LYS A 84 -23.49 5.53 -31.72
CA LYS A 84 -24.41 4.45 -31.32
C LYS A 84 -23.68 3.12 -31.08
N GLN A 85 -22.71 2.76 -31.92
CA GLN A 85 -21.89 1.57 -31.70
C GLN A 85 -21.04 1.68 -30.43
N LEU A 86 -20.43 2.84 -30.18
CA LEU A 86 -19.63 3.08 -28.98
C LEU A 86 -20.48 3.02 -27.71
N LEU A 87 -21.68 3.61 -27.72
CA LEU A 87 -22.62 3.53 -26.59
C LEU A 87 -22.99 2.09 -26.27
N LYS A 88 -23.27 1.27 -27.29
CA LYS A 88 -23.54 -0.16 -27.09
C LYS A 88 -22.35 -0.90 -26.48
N ASN A 89 -21.13 -0.64 -26.98
CA ASN A 89 -19.93 -1.25 -26.41
C ASN A 89 -19.70 -0.85 -24.95
N ILE A 90 -20.00 0.40 -24.58
CA ILE A 90 -19.92 0.87 -23.20
C ILE A 90 -20.94 0.14 -22.31
N GLU A 91 -22.17 -0.05 -22.79
CA GLU A 91 -23.20 -0.82 -22.07
C GLU A 91 -22.76 -2.28 -21.86
N ASP A 92 -22.24 -2.93 -22.90
CA ASP A 92 -21.74 -4.31 -22.82
C ASP A 92 -20.57 -4.43 -21.83
N MET A 93 -19.59 -3.52 -21.90
CA MET A 93 -18.45 -3.47 -20.96
C MET A 93 -18.90 -3.23 -19.51
N ASN A 94 -19.84 -2.30 -19.29
CA ASN A 94 -20.39 -2.07 -17.96
C ASN A 94 -21.11 -3.32 -17.42
N GLY A 95 -21.80 -4.08 -18.28
CA GLY A 95 -22.37 -5.37 -17.94
C GLY A 95 -21.33 -6.41 -17.52
N GLU A 96 -20.14 -6.43 -18.13
CA GLU A 96 -19.05 -7.30 -17.71
C GLU A 96 -18.42 -6.86 -16.38
N VAL A 97 -18.20 -5.56 -16.20
CA VAL A 97 -17.64 -5.00 -14.96
C VAL A 97 -18.53 -5.31 -13.76
N THR A 98 -19.86 -5.19 -13.91
CA THR A 98 -20.80 -5.52 -12.83
C THR A 98 -20.75 -7.00 -12.46
N LYS A 99 -20.66 -7.90 -13.46
CA LYS A 99 -20.48 -9.35 -13.21
C LYS A 99 -19.16 -9.64 -12.49
N LEU A 100 -18.05 -9.07 -12.96
CA LEU A 100 -16.74 -9.24 -12.33
C LEU A 100 -16.72 -8.73 -10.88
N ASN A 101 -17.37 -7.60 -10.61
CA ASN A 101 -17.50 -7.07 -9.26
C ASN A 101 -18.30 -8.01 -8.35
N SER A 102 -19.43 -8.56 -8.82
CA SER A 102 -20.20 -9.55 -8.07
C SER A 102 -19.37 -10.79 -7.74
N ILE A 103 -18.62 -11.33 -8.71
CA ILE A 103 -17.73 -12.48 -8.51
C ILE A 103 -16.64 -12.14 -7.50
N ASN A 104 -16.04 -10.95 -7.59
CA ASN A 104 -15.01 -10.51 -6.64
C ASN A 104 -15.56 -10.37 -5.22
N GLU A 105 -16.79 -9.90 -5.04
CA GLU A 105 -17.43 -9.86 -3.72
C GLU A 105 -17.69 -11.25 -3.16
N GLU A 106 -18.21 -12.17 -3.99
CA GLU A 106 -18.41 -13.57 -3.59
C GLU A 106 -17.10 -14.25 -3.22
N LEU A 107 -16.04 -14.04 -4.03
CA LEU A 107 -14.72 -14.54 -3.73
C LEU A 107 -14.22 -13.99 -2.41
N LYS A 108 -14.26 -12.67 -2.17
CA LYS A 108 -13.85 -12.06 -0.90
C LYS A 108 -14.57 -12.69 0.31
N LYS A 109 -15.88 -12.91 0.22
CA LYS A 109 -16.65 -13.59 1.28
C LYS A 109 -16.16 -15.03 1.48
N LYS A 110 -15.88 -15.74 0.40
CA LYS A 110 -15.40 -17.14 0.44
C LYS A 110 -13.97 -17.26 0.98
N THR A 111 -13.10 -16.27 0.77
CA THR A 111 -11.68 -16.37 1.14
C THR A 111 -11.45 -16.32 2.66
N GLN A 112 -12.45 -16.06 3.51
CA GLN A 112 -12.33 -16.05 4.99
C GLN A 112 -11.12 -15.29 5.54
N VAL A 113 -10.56 -14.34 4.77
CA VAL A 113 -9.30 -13.66 5.09
C VAL A 113 -9.43 -12.90 6.40
N ASP A 114 -10.59 -12.35 6.67
CA ASP A 114 -10.84 -11.58 7.89
C ASP A 114 -10.88 -12.48 9.12
N ASN A 115 -11.51 -13.65 9.03
CA ASN A 115 -11.49 -14.64 10.12
C ASN A 115 -10.07 -15.16 10.40
N LEU A 116 -9.29 -15.41 9.35
CA LEU A 116 -7.91 -15.87 9.49
C LEU A 116 -7.00 -14.80 10.10
N LYS A 117 -7.22 -13.52 9.77
CA LYS A 117 -6.49 -12.39 10.34
C LYS A 117 -6.77 -12.21 11.83
N GLU A 118 -8.04 -12.34 12.23
CA GLU A 118 -8.43 -12.24 13.64
C GLU A 118 -7.79 -13.36 14.46
N LEU A 119 -7.85 -14.60 13.98
CA LEU A 119 -7.19 -15.74 14.62
C LEU A 119 -5.67 -15.59 14.72
N LEU A 120 -5.03 -15.01 13.69
CA LEU A 120 -3.59 -14.72 13.69
C LEU A 120 -3.23 -13.74 14.82
N LYS A 121 -4.03 -12.69 14.98
CA LYS A 121 -3.81 -11.67 16.02
C LYS A 121 -3.93 -12.25 17.43
N ASP A 122 -4.92 -13.11 17.65
CA ASP A 122 -5.08 -13.80 18.93
C ASP A 122 -3.89 -14.71 19.24
N LYS A 123 -3.38 -15.43 18.23
CA LYS A 123 -2.20 -16.28 18.37
C LYS A 123 -0.92 -15.48 18.62
N GLU A 124 -0.78 -14.29 18.04
CA GLU A 124 0.35 -13.40 18.32
C GLU A 124 0.38 -12.96 19.79
N VAL A 125 -0.78 -12.62 20.37
CA VAL A 125 -0.89 -12.26 21.80
C VAL A 125 -0.56 -13.46 22.69
N GLU A 126 -1.03 -14.65 22.33
CA GLU A 126 -0.73 -15.88 23.08
C GLU A 126 0.77 -16.20 23.07
N ILE A 127 1.43 -16.06 21.92
CA ILE A 127 2.89 -16.25 21.79
C ILE A 127 3.64 -15.24 22.66
N GLU A 128 3.23 -13.96 22.67
CA GLU A 128 3.87 -12.94 23.50
C GLU A 128 3.76 -13.26 25.00
N GLY A 129 2.62 -13.79 25.43
CA GLY A 129 2.41 -14.28 26.80
C GLY A 129 3.38 -15.41 27.17
N VAL A 130 3.48 -16.42 26.31
CA VAL A 130 4.39 -17.57 26.52
C VAL A 130 5.85 -17.14 26.55
N ILE A 131 6.26 -16.17 25.72
CA ILE A 131 7.64 -15.65 25.74
C ILE A 131 7.95 -15.00 27.10
N LYS A 132 7.04 -14.20 27.65
CA LYS A 132 7.22 -13.57 28.98
C LYS A 132 7.32 -14.62 30.08
N GLU A 133 6.48 -15.64 30.05
CA GLU A 133 6.51 -16.73 31.03
C GLU A 133 7.84 -17.51 30.95
N ARG A 134 8.29 -17.83 29.73
CA ARG A 134 9.59 -18.48 29.49
C ARG A 134 10.74 -17.66 30.07
N ASP A 135 10.73 -16.35 29.88
CA ASP A 135 11.81 -15.47 30.36
C ASP A 135 11.88 -15.44 31.89
N ILE A 136 10.72 -15.36 32.57
CA ILE A 136 10.64 -15.45 34.04
C ILE A 136 11.15 -16.81 34.53
N LEU A 137 10.75 -17.90 33.87
CA LEU A 137 11.18 -19.24 34.21
C LEU A 137 12.69 -19.42 34.02
N GLN A 138 13.24 -18.86 32.95
CA GLN A 138 14.67 -18.91 32.68
C GLN A 138 15.48 -18.14 33.74
N GLU A 139 15.00 -16.99 34.18
CA GLU A 139 15.66 -16.20 35.23
C GLU A 139 15.62 -16.91 36.60
N THR A 140 14.48 -17.50 36.95
CA THR A 140 14.34 -18.28 38.19
C THR A 140 15.20 -19.53 38.18
N CYS A 141 15.28 -20.27 37.08
CA CYS A 141 16.21 -21.39 36.94
C CYS A 141 17.68 -20.99 37.12
N LYS A 142 18.09 -19.81 36.63
CA LYS A 142 19.45 -19.29 36.86
C LYS A 142 19.73 -19.03 38.34
N LYS A 143 18.78 -18.39 39.05
CA LYS A 143 18.90 -18.14 40.49
C LYS A 143 19.07 -19.44 41.29
N TYR A 144 18.23 -20.45 41.01
CA TYR A 144 18.37 -21.76 41.66
C TYR A 144 19.69 -22.46 41.36
N LEU A 145 20.23 -22.29 40.14
CA LEU A 145 21.55 -22.83 39.78
C LEU A 145 22.68 -22.15 40.58
N GLU A 146 22.63 -20.83 40.74
CA GLU A 146 23.58 -20.07 41.56
C GLU A 146 23.49 -20.47 43.03
N GLU A 147 22.29 -20.52 43.60
CA GLU A 147 22.04 -20.98 44.97
C GLU A 147 22.59 -22.39 45.19
N ASN A 148 22.31 -23.33 44.28
CA ASN A 148 22.81 -24.70 44.38
C ASN A 148 24.35 -24.76 44.38
N ASN A 149 25.00 -23.94 43.55
CA ASN A 149 26.45 -23.85 43.52
C ASN A 149 27.03 -23.30 44.83
N ILE A 150 26.38 -22.28 45.42
CA ILE A 150 26.76 -21.71 46.72
C ILE A 150 26.61 -22.79 47.80
N LEU A 151 25.43 -23.42 47.93
CA LEU A 151 25.19 -24.49 48.89
C LEU A 151 26.21 -25.64 48.73
N LYS A 152 26.59 -25.98 47.49
CA LYS A 152 27.61 -27.01 47.22
C LYS A 152 29.00 -26.60 47.71
N SER A 153 29.35 -25.32 47.63
CA SER A 153 30.61 -24.79 48.17
C SER A 153 30.59 -24.81 49.70
N GLU A 154 29.52 -24.29 50.31
CA GLU A 154 29.32 -24.30 51.76
C GLU A 154 29.33 -25.72 52.33
N TYR A 155 28.69 -26.67 51.64
CA TYR A 155 28.72 -28.09 52.02
C TYR A 155 30.14 -28.65 52.05
N LYS A 156 30.97 -28.33 51.04
CA LYS A 156 32.37 -28.77 51.00
C LYS A 156 33.18 -28.14 52.13
N GLU A 157 32.97 -26.86 52.41
CA GLU A 157 33.66 -26.15 53.47
C GLU A 157 33.28 -26.68 54.85
N CYS A 158 31.99 -26.83 55.14
CA CYS A 158 31.50 -27.43 56.36
C CYS A 158 32.05 -28.86 56.54
N LYS A 159 32.06 -29.67 55.47
CA LYS A 159 32.69 -31.00 55.47
C LYS A 159 34.17 -30.94 55.83
N PHE A 160 34.93 -29.98 55.30
CA PHE A 160 36.34 -29.78 55.63
C PHE A 160 36.53 -29.36 57.10
N GLN A 161 35.73 -28.41 57.58
CA GLN A 161 35.77 -27.95 58.98
C GLN A 161 35.48 -29.09 59.95
N VAL A 162 34.48 -29.93 59.66
CA VAL A 162 34.15 -31.12 60.47
C VAL A 162 35.33 -32.09 60.53
N GLN A 163 36.00 -32.36 59.41
CA GLN A 163 37.20 -33.20 59.41
C GLN A 163 38.35 -32.56 60.21
N SER A 164 38.60 -31.27 60.01
CA SER A 164 39.64 -30.53 60.75
C SER A 164 39.41 -30.58 62.27
N SER A 165 38.19 -30.29 62.72
CA SER A 165 37.80 -30.39 64.12
C SER A 165 37.94 -31.81 64.65
N LYS A 166 37.60 -32.83 63.86
CA LYS A 166 37.79 -34.24 64.21
C LYS A 166 39.26 -34.58 64.47
N TYR A 167 40.18 -34.17 63.58
CA TYR A 167 41.62 -34.38 63.77
C TYR A 167 42.15 -33.60 64.98
N LYS A 168 41.68 -32.38 65.19
CA LYS A 168 42.11 -31.56 66.34
C LYS A 168 41.65 -32.14 67.68
N ILE A 169 40.43 -32.67 67.76
CA ILE A 169 39.94 -33.40 68.94
C ILE A 169 40.80 -34.65 69.18
N MET A 170 41.10 -35.40 68.12
CA MET A 170 41.93 -36.61 68.21
C MET A 170 43.33 -36.30 68.75
N ASP A 171 43.99 -35.24 68.26
CA ASP A 171 45.30 -34.80 68.75
C ASP A 171 45.25 -34.35 70.23
N LEU A 172 44.25 -33.55 70.60
CA LEU A 172 44.05 -33.15 72.00
C LEU A 172 43.79 -34.36 72.92
N GLN A 173 43.04 -35.36 72.45
CA GLN A 173 42.83 -36.61 73.18
C GLN A 173 44.15 -37.36 73.39
N HIS A 174 45.01 -37.46 72.36
CA HIS A 174 46.33 -38.09 72.49
C HIS A 174 47.20 -37.36 73.52
N ARG A 175 47.32 -36.03 73.45
CA ARG A 175 48.08 -35.24 74.43
C ARG A 175 47.54 -35.37 75.85
N LEU A 176 46.21 -35.43 76.01
CA LEU A 176 45.58 -35.62 77.31
C LEU A 176 45.92 -37.00 77.89
N ILE A 177 45.88 -38.05 77.07
CA ILE A 177 46.32 -39.40 77.47
C ILE A 177 47.79 -39.39 77.88
N GLU A 178 48.68 -38.77 77.10
CA GLU A 178 50.10 -38.66 77.42
C GLU A 178 50.32 -37.92 78.75
N THR A 179 49.62 -36.81 78.96
CA THR A 179 49.68 -36.03 80.21
C THR A 179 49.15 -36.85 81.39
N GLN A 180 48.07 -37.62 81.22
CA GLN A 180 47.53 -38.51 82.25
C GLN A 180 48.51 -39.64 82.59
N ILE A 181 49.18 -40.24 81.59
CA ILE A 181 50.24 -41.24 81.80
C ILE A 181 51.40 -40.63 82.59
N GLN A 182 51.82 -39.41 82.24
CA GLN A 182 52.90 -38.72 82.94
C GLN A 182 52.54 -38.40 84.40
N LEU A 183 51.32 -37.92 84.65
CA LEU A 183 50.82 -37.65 85.99
C LEU A 183 50.74 -38.92 86.85
N ALA A 184 50.36 -40.06 86.26
CA ALA A 184 50.37 -41.36 86.93
C ALA A 184 51.80 -41.81 87.29
N LYS A 185 52.78 -41.57 86.41
CA LYS A 185 54.21 -41.83 86.69
C LYS A 185 54.73 -40.95 87.82
N GLU A 186 54.42 -39.65 87.83
CA GLU A 186 54.83 -38.73 88.90
C GLU A 186 54.17 -39.05 90.25
N LYS A 187 52.87 -39.40 90.26
CA LYS A 187 52.19 -39.90 91.47
C LYS A 187 52.83 -41.18 92.01
N LYS A 188 53.38 -42.04 91.15
CA LYS A 188 54.15 -43.21 91.55
C LYS A 188 55.54 -42.86 92.12
N GLN A 189 56.19 -41.83 91.59
CA GLN A 189 57.51 -41.34 92.05
C GLN A 189 57.45 -40.58 93.38
N LYS A 190 56.37 -39.83 93.67
CA LYS A 190 56.20 -39.02 94.89
C LYS A 190 55.67 -39.77 96.12
N ASN A 191 55.48 -41.09 96.04
CA ASN A 191 54.84 -41.87 97.12
C ASN A 191 55.81 -42.91 97.74
N PRO A 192 56.42 -42.65 98.92
CA PRO A 192 57.45 -43.49 99.53
C PRO A 192 56.91 -44.70 100.31
N MET A 193 55.92 -45.43 99.78
CA MET A 193 55.38 -46.66 100.41
C MET A 193 54.94 -47.70 99.36
N LEU A 194 55.88 -48.16 98.53
CA LEU A 194 55.81 -49.50 97.93
C LEU A 194 57.04 -50.29 98.38
N LYS A 195 57.10 -50.56 99.69
CA LYS A 195 57.75 -51.77 100.22
C LYS A 195 56.65 -52.79 100.48
N THR A 196 56.64 -53.89 99.73
CA THR A 196 56.82 -55.24 100.26
C THR A 196 56.76 -56.26 99.12
N ASP A 197 57.84 -57.05 99.08
CA ASP A 197 58.04 -58.23 98.26
C ASP A 197 57.10 -59.38 98.65
N THR A 198 56.86 -60.33 97.74
CA THR A 198 57.31 -61.75 97.79
C THR A 198 56.42 -62.65 96.89
N VAL A 199 56.95 -63.27 95.81
CA VAL A 199 57.54 -64.64 95.70
C VAL A 199 56.42 -65.74 95.79
N THR A 200 56.18 -66.69 94.86
CA THR A 200 57.06 -67.73 94.27
C THR A 200 56.36 -68.58 93.17
N LYS A 201 57.13 -69.03 92.16
CA LYS A 201 57.20 -70.34 91.46
C LYS A 201 55.96 -70.99 90.77
N LYS A 202 56.07 -71.20 89.45
CA LYS A 202 56.66 -72.40 88.85
C LYS A 202 57.38 -72.06 87.54
#